data_AF-A0A2G5DEE4-F1
#
_entry.id   AF-A0A2G5DEE4-F1
#
_cell.length_a   1.000
_cell.length_b   1.000
_cell.length_c   1.000
_cell.angle_alpha   90.00
_cell.angle_beta   90.00
_cell.angle_gamma   90.00
#
_symmetry.space_group_name_H-M   'P 1'
#
loop_
_entity.id
_entity.type
_entity.pdbx_description
1 polymer ?
#
loop_
_entity_poly.entity_id
_entity_poly.type
_entity_poly.pdbx_seq_one_letter_code
_entity_poly.pdbx_strand_id
1 'polypeptide(L)'
;MNKTAYDVTLTDDSWSSDVFDLVSGKTSTSFERLDAGSLVSHSFVLESKVKGMFYGAPAVIKFRVPTKAALQEAYSTPILPLDILADRAPEKKFEWAKRLLAKYGSLVSVISIVVLFVYLVATPSKSTAAKASKKRR
;
A
#
# COMPACT_ATOMS: atom_id res chain seq x y z
N MET A 1 14.31 -40.95 -20.81
CA MET A 1 13.40 -40.10 -21.60
C MET A 1 14.06 -38.72 -21.68
N ASN A 2 14.53 -38.28 -22.85
CA ASN A 2 15.17 -36.97 -22.98
C ASN A 2 14.08 -35.88 -22.86
N LYS A 3 14.14 -35.06 -21.81
CA LYS A 3 13.14 -34.00 -21.53
C LYS A 3 13.65 -32.66 -22.03
N THR A 4 13.82 -32.54 -23.34
CA THR A 4 14.18 -31.27 -23.99
C THR A 4 12.91 -30.58 -24.49
N ALA A 5 12.81 -29.28 -24.23
CA ALA A 5 11.79 -28.41 -24.83
C ALA A 5 12.39 -27.68 -26.05
N TYR A 6 11.61 -27.56 -27.11
CA TYR A 6 11.99 -26.88 -28.35
C TYR A 6 11.03 -25.74 -28.65
N ASP A 7 11.48 -24.76 -29.44
CA ASP A 7 10.71 -23.60 -29.88
C ASP A 7 9.99 -22.93 -28.70
N VAL A 8 10.73 -22.67 -27.63
CA VAL A 8 10.19 -22.13 -26.38
C VAL A 8 9.98 -20.64 -26.56
N THR A 9 8.75 -20.16 -26.48
CA THR A 9 8.40 -18.74 -26.53
C THR A 9 7.79 -18.32 -25.20
N LEU A 10 8.33 -17.26 -24.60
CA LEU A 10 7.77 -16.59 -23.44
C LEU A 10 7.14 -15.27 -23.90
N THR A 11 5.91 -15.00 -23.48
CA THR A 11 5.16 -13.78 -23.80
C THR A 11 4.52 -13.22 -22.53
N ASP A 12 4.86 -11.99 -22.19
CA ASP A 12 4.33 -11.24 -21.07
C ASP A 12 3.84 -9.87 -21.56
N ASP A 13 2.76 -9.87 -22.34
CA ASP A 13 2.19 -8.71 -23.03
C ASP A 13 0.96 -8.12 -22.34
N SER A 14 0.69 -8.52 -21.10
CA SER A 14 -0.45 -8.05 -20.32
C SER A 14 -0.32 -6.62 -19.79
N TRP A 15 0.77 -5.93 -20.13
CA TRP A 15 1.09 -4.58 -19.68
C TRP A 15 0.45 -3.53 -20.59
N SER A 16 -0.63 -2.91 -20.13
CA SER A 16 -1.32 -1.85 -20.89
C SER A 16 -0.44 -0.61 -21.09
N SER A 17 -0.37 -0.13 -22.34
CA SER A 17 0.34 1.11 -22.71
C SER A 17 -0.27 2.36 -22.09
N ASP A 18 -1.51 2.29 -21.61
CA ASP A 18 -2.16 3.41 -20.92
C ASP A 18 -1.65 3.56 -19.47
N VAL A 19 -1.10 2.48 -18.90
CA VAL A 19 -0.62 2.41 -17.52
C VAL A 19 0.90 2.42 -17.46
N PHE A 20 1.57 1.80 -18.43
CA PHE A 20 3.03 1.64 -18.45
C PHE A 20 3.66 2.03 -19.79
N ASP A 21 4.88 2.56 -19.73
CA ASP A 21 5.78 2.67 -20.88
C ASP A 21 6.88 1.61 -20.80
N LEU A 22 7.21 1.02 -21.96
CA LEU A 22 8.37 0.14 -22.08
C LEU A 22 9.63 0.99 -22.22
N VAL A 23 10.46 0.99 -21.17
CA VAL A 23 11.72 1.74 -21.12
C VAL A 23 12.84 0.96 -21.79
N SER A 24 12.92 -0.35 -21.55
CA SER A 24 13.95 -1.20 -22.16
C SER A 24 13.55 -2.67 -22.22
N GLY A 25 14.19 -3.41 -23.13
CA GLY A 25 13.93 -4.83 -23.34
C GLY A 25 12.75 -5.09 -24.28
N LYS A 26 12.19 -6.30 -24.17
CA LYS A 26 11.01 -6.75 -24.91
C LYS A 26 10.14 -7.54 -23.95
N THR A 27 8.83 -7.52 -24.13
CA THR A 27 7.87 -8.33 -23.35
C THR A 27 7.80 -9.78 -23.80
N SER A 28 8.53 -10.14 -24.86
CA SER A 28 8.57 -11.50 -25.41
C SER A 28 9.98 -11.92 -25.77
N THR A 29 10.29 -13.19 -25.58
CA THR A 29 11.55 -13.81 -26.00
C THR A 29 11.34 -15.24 -26.45
N SER A 30 12.27 -15.76 -27.25
CA SER A 30 12.22 -17.13 -27.76
C SER A 30 13.58 -17.82 -27.61
N PHE A 31 13.54 -19.12 -27.37
CA PHE A 31 14.70 -19.99 -27.26
C PHE A 31 14.46 -21.24 -28.11
N GLU A 32 15.42 -21.57 -28.97
CA GLU A 32 15.30 -22.72 -29.87
C GLU A 32 15.20 -24.04 -29.10
N ARG A 33 15.96 -24.16 -28.01
CA ARG A 33 16.10 -25.40 -27.25
C ARG A 33 16.42 -25.13 -25.78
N LEU A 34 15.74 -25.84 -24.88
CA LEU A 34 16.03 -25.90 -23.45
C LEU A 34 16.14 -27.37 -23.02
N ASP A 35 17.34 -27.78 -22.62
CA ASP A 35 17.58 -29.11 -22.07
C ASP A 35 17.15 -29.21 -20.60
N ALA A 36 16.93 -30.43 -20.12
CA ALA A 36 16.54 -30.68 -18.74
C ALA A 36 17.59 -30.11 -17.77
N GLY A 37 17.14 -29.26 -16.84
CA GLY A 37 18.01 -28.59 -15.88
C GLY A 37 18.65 -27.29 -16.38
N SER A 38 18.41 -26.88 -17.62
CA SER A 38 18.81 -25.56 -18.11
C SER A 38 18.00 -24.44 -17.45
N LEU A 39 18.63 -23.26 -17.34
CA LEU A 39 18.00 -22.04 -16.83
C LEU A 39 18.22 -20.91 -17.83
N VAL A 40 17.15 -20.19 -18.13
CA VAL A 40 17.17 -18.96 -18.92
C VAL A 40 16.54 -17.83 -18.13
N SER A 41 16.96 -16.61 -18.41
CA SER A 41 16.43 -15.41 -17.77
C SER A 41 16.01 -14.40 -18.84
N HIS A 42 14.94 -13.69 -18.57
CA HIS A 42 14.39 -12.65 -19.41
C HIS A 42 13.94 -11.49 -18.53
N SER A 43 14.30 -10.27 -18.92
CA SER A 43 13.93 -9.06 -18.17
C SER A 43 13.68 -7.92 -19.15
N PHE A 44 12.77 -7.04 -18.74
CA PHE A 44 12.45 -5.78 -19.39
C PHE A 44 12.07 -4.77 -18.30
N VAL A 45 12.09 -3.48 -18.64
CA VAL A 45 11.84 -2.40 -17.69
C VAL A 45 10.62 -1.62 -18.15
N LEU A 46 9.68 -1.43 -17.22
CA LEU A 46 8.50 -0.61 -17.40
C LEU A 46 8.56 0.61 -16.47
N GLU A 47 8.05 1.73 -16.96
CA GLU A 47 7.79 2.94 -16.17
C GLU A 47 6.28 3.13 -16.04
N SER A 48 5.78 3.41 -14.84
CA SER A 48 4.36 3.63 -14.60
C SER A 48 3.95 5.09 -14.88
N LYS A 49 2.86 5.28 -15.63
CA LYS A 49 2.27 6.60 -15.94
C LYS A 49 1.27 7.08 -14.90
N VAL A 50 0.59 6.15 -14.23
CA VAL A 50 -0.54 6.42 -13.35
C VAL A 50 -0.29 5.87 -11.97
N LYS A 51 -0.95 6.49 -10.98
CA LYS A 51 -0.99 5.96 -9.62
C LYS A 51 -2.15 4.99 -9.46
N GLY A 52 -1.94 3.90 -8.73
CA GLY A 52 -3.01 2.96 -8.43
C GLY A 52 -2.54 1.54 -8.16
N MET A 53 -3.50 0.65 -7.93
CA MET A 53 -3.24 -0.78 -7.80
C MET A 53 -3.26 -1.43 -9.19
N PHE A 54 -2.21 -2.17 -9.51
CA PHE A 54 -2.12 -2.93 -10.75
C PHE A 54 -2.11 -4.43 -10.47
N TYR A 55 -2.85 -5.19 -11.28
CA TYR A 55 -2.92 -6.64 -11.23
C TYR A 55 -2.32 -7.19 -12.52
N GLY A 56 -1.12 -7.77 -12.44
CA GLY A 56 -0.45 -8.36 -13.59
C GLY A 56 -0.98 -9.76 -13.90
N ALA A 57 -1.20 -10.06 -15.18
CA ALA A 57 -1.55 -11.41 -15.59
C ALA A 57 -0.29 -12.31 -15.61
N PRO A 58 -0.47 -13.64 -15.53
CA PRO A 58 0.63 -14.59 -15.80
C PRO A 58 1.21 -14.41 -17.20
N ALA A 59 2.53 -14.54 -17.31
CA ALA A 59 3.19 -14.69 -18.60
C ALA A 59 2.88 -16.07 -19.17
N VAL A 60 2.75 -16.15 -20.50
CA VAL A 60 2.44 -17.38 -21.24
C VAL A 60 3.72 -17.96 -21.82
N ILE A 61 3.93 -19.25 -21.63
CA ILE A 61 5.07 -20.02 -22.14
C ILE A 61 4.52 -21.09 -23.07
N LYS A 62 4.90 -21.03 -24.35
CA LYS A 62 4.56 -22.06 -25.34
C LYS A 62 5.81 -22.81 -25.76
N PHE A 63 5.71 -24.12 -25.92
CA PHE A 63 6.86 -24.96 -26.26
C PHE A 63 6.44 -26.29 -26.89
N ARG A 64 7.38 -26.95 -27.57
CA ARG A 64 7.21 -28.30 -28.12
C ARG A 64 8.04 -29.30 -27.33
N VAL A 65 7.51 -30.50 -27.21
CA VAL A 65 8.23 -31.65 -26.63
C VAL A 65 8.18 -32.78 -27.65
N PRO A 66 9.29 -33.49 -27.94
CA PRO A 66 9.32 -34.51 -28.99
C PRO A 66 8.27 -35.63 -28.84
N THR A 67 7.85 -35.89 -27.60
CA THR A 67 6.89 -36.95 -27.28
C THR A 67 5.42 -36.54 -27.42
N LYS A 68 5.14 -35.26 -27.74
CA LYS A 68 3.78 -34.73 -27.90
C LYS A 68 3.69 -33.94 -29.20
N ALA A 69 2.74 -34.31 -30.07
CA ALA A 69 2.51 -33.61 -31.34
C ALA A 69 1.90 -32.22 -31.16
N ALA A 70 1.12 -32.01 -30.09
CA ALA A 70 0.47 -30.72 -29.82
C ALA A 70 1.41 -29.74 -29.10
N LEU A 71 1.33 -28.46 -29.49
CA LEU A 71 1.98 -27.35 -28.80
C LEU A 71 1.55 -27.34 -27.32
N GLN A 72 2.51 -27.25 -26.41
CA GLN A 72 2.25 -27.17 -24.98
C GLN A 72 2.21 -25.70 -24.55
N GLU A 73 1.35 -25.39 -23.60
CA GLU A 73 1.20 -24.08 -23.00
C GLU A 73 1.30 -24.19 -21.48
N ALA A 74 2.01 -23.25 -20.87
CA ALA A 74 2.20 -23.13 -19.43
C ALA A 74 2.13 -21.65 -19.03
N TYR A 75 1.87 -21.39 -17.76
CA TYR A 75 1.76 -20.04 -17.21
C TYR A 75 2.77 -19.83 -16.09
N SER A 76 3.30 -18.61 -15.99
CA SER A 76 4.08 -18.20 -14.83
C SER A 76 3.18 -18.04 -13.60
N THR A 77 3.80 -17.89 -12.43
CA THR A 77 3.05 -17.44 -11.24
C THR A 77 2.65 -15.97 -11.46
N PRO A 78 1.36 -15.61 -11.33
CA PRO A 78 0.95 -14.22 -11.42
C PRO A 78 1.61 -13.36 -10.34
N ILE A 79 1.89 -12.11 -10.69
CA ILE A 79 2.51 -11.15 -9.77
C ILE A 79 1.44 -10.72 -8.75
N LEU A 80 1.83 -10.56 -7.48
CA LEU A 80 0.95 -9.95 -6.49
C LEU A 80 0.59 -8.51 -6.91
N PRO A 81 -0.55 -7.98 -6.44
CA PRO A 81 -0.97 -6.63 -6.80
C PRO A 81 0.13 -5.61 -6.47
N LEU A 82 0.49 -4.81 -7.47
CA LEU A 82 1.51 -3.78 -7.36
C LEU A 82 0.85 -2.46 -6.95
N ASP A 83 1.27 -1.91 -5.81
CA ASP A 83 0.86 -0.58 -5.36
C ASP A 83 1.76 0.47 -6.01
N ILE A 84 1.26 1.11 -7.07
CA ILE A 84 1.97 2.14 -7.83
C ILE A 84 1.66 3.49 -7.19
N LEU A 85 2.18 3.72 -5.98
CA LEU A 85 1.96 4.96 -5.23
C LEU A 85 0.47 5.36 -5.17
N ALA A 86 -0.43 4.38 -5.02
CA ALA A 86 -1.85 4.66 -4.92
C ALA A 86 -2.07 5.59 -3.73
N ASP A 87 -2.90 6.63 -3.91
CA ASP A 87 -3.19 7.56 -2.83
C ASP A 87 -3.91 6.79 -1.71
N ARG A 88 -3.18 6.51 -0.63
CA ARG A 88 -3.74 5.85 0.53
C ARG A 88 -4.60 6.86 1.27
N ALA A 89 -5.89 6.55 1.44
CA ALA A 89 -6.74 7.33 2.33
C ALA A 89 -6.03 7.47 3.69
N PRO A 90 -5.95 8.68 4.27
CA PRO A 90 -5.17 8.92 5.47
C PRO A 90 -5.59 7.91 6.54
N GLU A 91 -4.68 7.00 6.90
CA GLU A 91 -5.00 5.93 7.84
C GLU A 91 -5.53 6.54 9.12
N LYS A 92 -6.83 6.34 9.38
CA LYS A 92 -7.48 6.19 10.69
C LYS A 92 -6.97 7.08 11.83
N LYS A 93 -6.39 8.26 11.57
CA LYS A 93 -5.92 9.21 12.60
C LYS A 93 -7.08 9.55 13.54
N PHE A 94 -8.27 9.67 12.96
CA PHE A 94 -9.51 9.89 13.68
C PHE A 94 -9.94 8.70 14.55
N GLU A 95 -9.76 7.47 14.10
CA GLU A 95 -10.06 6.27 14.89
C GLU A 95 -9.04 6.07 16.03
N TRP A 96 -7.76 6.37 15.79
CA TRP A 96 -6.73 6.40 16.83
C TRP A 96 -7.06 7.43 17.90
N ALA A 97 -7.42 8.66 17.49
CA ALA A 97 -7.85 9.72 18.39
C ALA A 97 -9.10 9.31 19.20
N LYS A 98 -10.11 8.71 18.56
CA LYS A 98 -11.29 8.16 19.25
C LYS A 98 -10.92 7.09 20.27
N ARG A 99 -10.03 6.16 19.93
CA ARG A 99 -9.61 5.08 20.83
C ARG A 99 -8.85 5.61 22.05
N LEU A 100 -8.01 6.63 21.84
CA LEU A 100 -7.32 7.35 22.91
C LEU A 100 -8.31 8.10 23.81
N LEU A 101 -9.25 8.84 23.22
CA LEU A 101 -10.29 9.55 23.95
C LEU A 101 -11.20 8.59 24.73
N ALA A 102 -11.58 7.45 24.15
CA ALA A 102 -12.38 6.44 24.82
C ALA A 102 -11.66 5.83 26.03
N LYS A 103 -10.34 5.62 25.93
CA LYS A 103 -9.54 5.01 26.99
C LYS A 103 -9.17 5.97 28.12
N TYR A 104 -8.93 7.24 27.80
CA TYR A 104 -8.39 8.22 28.75
C TYR A 104 -9.31 9.41 29.04
N GLY A 105 -10.42 9.56 28.30
CA GLY A 105 -11.32 10.71 28.43
C GLY A 105 -11.92 10.87 29.82
N SER A 106 -12.32 9.75 30.45
CA SER A 106 -12.82 9.77 31.83
C SER A 106 -11.76 10.27 32.82
N LEU A 107 -10.53 9.78 32.70
CA LEU A 107 -9.43 10.12 33.60
C LEU A 107 -9.03 11.60 33.45
N VAL A 108 -8.94 12.09 32.20
CA VAL A 108 -8.68 13.51 31.92
C VAL A 108 -9.81 14.39 32.45
N SER A 109 -11.07 13.95 32.33
CA SER A 109 -12.24 14.68 32.86
C SER A 109 -12.22 14.77 34.38
N VAL A 110 -11.89 13.68 35.09
CA VAL A 110 -11.84 13.71 36.56
C VAL A 110 -10.75 14.64 37.04
N ILE A 111 -9.55 14.55 36.46
CA ILE A 111 -8.43 15.41 36.84
C ILE A 111 -8.76 16.88 36.55
N SER A 112 -9.34 17.20 35.39
CA SER A 112 -9.67 18.59 35.05
C SER A 112 -10.73 19.18 35.99
N ILE A 113 -11.75 18.40 36.37
CA ILE A 113 -12.77 18.82 37.33
C ILE A 113 -12.16 19.09 38.71
N VAL A 114 -11.31 18.18 39.21
CA VAL A 114 -10.66 18.35 40.52
C VAL A 114 -9.75 19.58 40.54
N VAL A 115 -8.93 19.76 39.50
CA VAL A 115 -8.05 20.94 39.38
C VAL A 115 -8.86 22.22 39.30
N LEU A 116 -9.94 22.26 38.51
CA LEU A 116 -10.82 23.42 38.39
C LEU A 116 -11.51 23.74 39.72
N PHE A 117 -11.98 22.72 40.44
CA PHE A 117 -12.61 22.91 41.74
C PHE A 117 -11.63 23.48 42.77
N VAL A 118 -10.43 22.91 42.86
CA VAL A 118 -9.38 23.44 43.74
C VAL A 118 -9.03 24.87 43.36
N TYR A 119 -8.92 25.17 42.06
CA TYR A 119 -8.68 26.52 41.59
C TYR A 119 -9.79 27.48 42.01
N LEU A 120 -11.07 27.12 41.84
CA LEU A 120 -12.19 27.97 42.24
C LEU A 120 -12.26 28.22 43.76
N VAL A 121 -11.89 27.22 44.57
CA VAL A 121 -11.89 27.35 46.04
C VAL A 121 -10.67 28.14 46.54
N ALA A 122 -9.50 27.90 45.97
CA ALA A 122 -8.25 28.53 46.40
C ALA A 122 -8.02 29.93 45.78
N THR A 123 -8.72 30.27 44.69
CA THR A 123 -8.61 31.59 44.07
C THR A 123 -9.48 32.59 44.85
N PRO A 124 -8.90 33.59 45.52
CA PRO A 124 -9.68 34.60 46.20
C PRO A 124 -10.49 35.39 45.17
N SER A 125 -11.81 35.49 45.39
CA SER A 125 -12.67 36.37 44.61
C SER A 125 -12.13 37.79 44.72
N LYS A 126 -11.66 38.37 43.62
CA LYS A 126 -11.50 39.83 43.54
C LYS A 126 -12.91 40.42 43.51
N SER A 127 -13.56 40.52 44.67
CA SER A 127 -14.74 41.35 44.83
C SER A 127 -14.32 42.79 44.56
N THR A 128 -14.89 43.40 43.53
CA THR A 128 -14.80 44.84 43.25
C THR A 128 -15.17 45.60 44.53
N ALA A 129 -14.18 46.20 45.19
CA ALA A 129 -14.38 47.01 46.37
C ALA A 129 -15.15 48.29 46.00
N ALA A 130 -16.48 48.25 46.12
CA ALA A 130 -17.29 49.44 46.11
C ALA A 130 -16.92 50.30 47.33
N LYS A 131 -16.36 51.49 47.07
CA LYS A 131 -16.00 52.50 48.07
C LYS A 131 -17.18 52.81 49.00
N ALA A 132 -17.12 52.34 50.24
CA ALA A 132 -17.97 52.86 51.32
C ALA A 132 -17.45 54.25 51.74
N SER A 133 -18.13 55.30 51.26
CA SER A 133 -17.88 56.68 51.68
C SER A 133 -18.40 56.87 53.12
N LYS A 134 -17.48 57.14 54.04
CA LYS A 134 -17.79 57.38 55.45
C LYS A 134 -18.17 58.85 55.64
N LYS A 135 -19.47 59.16 55.74
CA LYS A 135 -19.99 60.47 56.15
C LYS A 135 -20.01 60.53 57.68
N ARG A 136 -19.33 61.50 58.30
CA ARG A 136 -19.63 61.95 59.67
C ARG A 136 -19.82 63.47 59.67
N ARG A 137 -20.90 63.87 60.32
CA ARG A 137 -21.37 65.23 60.60
C ARG A 137 -20.66 65.77 61.83
#